data_AF-A0A916WD33-F1
#
_entry.id   AF-A0A916WD33-F1
#
_cell.length_a   1.000
_cell.length_b   1.000
_cell.length_c   1.000
_cell.angle_alpha   90.00
_cell.angle_beta   90.00
_cell.angle_gamma   90.00
#
_symmetry.space_group_name_H-M   'P 1'
#
loop_
_entity.id
_entity.type
_entity.pdbx_description
1 polymer ?
#
loop_
_entity_poly.entity_id
_entity_poly.type
_entity_poly.pdbx_seq_one_letter_code
_entity_poly.pdbx_strand_id
1 'polypeptide(L)' 'MAEAKKANEGDTIEIVGGENKGKKGKVLIVRENSVIVEIGHNKVRDEPIKTVVNHKNYKIV' A
#
# COMPACT_ATOMS: atom_id res chain seq x y z
N MET A 1 -5.24 16.89 -18.59
CA MET A 1 -5.17 15.42 -18.55
C MET A 1 -5.11 15.02 -17.09
N ALA A 2 -6.14 14.35 -16.56
CA ALA A 2 -6.13 13.92 -15.16
C ALA A 2 -5.32 12.63 -15.09
N GLU A 3 -4.03 12.72 -14.78
CA GLU A 3 -3.22 11.57 -14.43
C GLU A 3 -3.94 10.81 -13.32
N ALA A 4 -4.25 9.54 -13.57
CA ALA A 4 -4.76 8.66 -12.53
C ALA A 4 -3.75 8.71 -11.38
N LYS A 5 -4.14 9.31 -10.24
CA LYS A 5 -3.29 9.49 -9.06
C LYS A 5 -2.77 8.13 -8.59
N LYS A 6 -1.61 7.73 -9.11
CA LYS A 6 -0.84 6.60 -8.60
C LYS A 6 -0.14 7.06 -7.33
N ALA A 7 0.03 6.14 -6.39
CA ALA A 7 0.78 6.44 -5.18
C ALA A 7 2.26 6.44 -5.53
N ASN A 8 3.01 7.33 -4.90
CA ASN A 8 4.45 7.43 -5.07
C ASN A 8 5.18 6.73 -3.92
N GLU A 9 6.47 6.48 -4.08
CA GLU A 9 7.30 5.95 -3.00
C GLU A 9 7.31 6.94 -1.83
N GLY A 10 7.07 6.43 -0.62
CA GLY A 10 6.95 7.23 0.59
C GLY A 10 5.53 7.73 0.90
N ASP A 11 4.60 7.62 -0.04
CA ASP A 11 3.22 8.04 0.13
C ASP A 11 2.44 7.09 1.06
N THR A 12 1.38 7.59 1.70
CA THR A 12 0.55 6.76 2.58
C THR A 12 -0.70 6.36 1.81
N ILE A 13 -0.95 5.06 1.71
CA ILE A 13 -2.17 4.55 1.09
C ILE A 13 -3.00 3.77 2.08
N GLU A 14 -4.31 3.88 1.92
CA GLU A 14 -5.28 3.03 2.58
C GLU A 14 -5.75 1.95 1.61
N ILE A 15 -5.61 0.69 2.02
CA ILE A 15 -6.05 -0.45 1.24
C ILE A 15 -7.57 -0.48 1.31
N VAL A 16 -8.24 -0.45 0.16
CA VAL A 16 -9.73 -0.47 0.10
C VAL A 16 -10.29 -1.82 -0.32
N GLY A 17 -9.43 -2.79 -0.68
CA GLY A 17 -9.84 -4.14 -1.10
C GLY A 17 -8.87 -5.24 -0.67
N GLY A 18 -9.36 -6.48 -0.62
CA GLY A 18 -8.60 -7.66 -0.18
C GLY A 18 -8.61 -7.87 1.35
N GLU A 19 -7.79 -8.81 1.82
CA GLU A 19 -7.72 -9.21 3.25
C GLU A 19 -7.21 -8.09 4.17
N ASN A 20 -6.55 -7.07 3.61
CA ASN A 20 -6.01 -5.94 4.35
C ASN A 20 -6.84 -4.65 4.19
N LYS A 21 -8.11 -4.78 3.74
CA LYS A 21 -9.03 -3.64 3.60
C LYS A 21 -9.15 -2.85 4.91
N GLY A 22 -9.03 -1.52 4.82
CA GLY A 22 -9.07 -0.58 5.94
C GLY A 22 -7.71 -0.37 6.63
N LYS A 23 -6.67 -1.12 6.24
CA LYS A 23 -5.32 -0.87 6.75
C LYS A 23 -4.65 0.24 5.96
N LYS A 24 -3.94 1.10 6.69
CA LYS A 24 -3.05 2.10 6.12
C LYS A 24 -1.65 1.53 6.05
N GLY A 25 -0.98 1.78 4.95
CA GLY A 25 0.40 1.37 4.76
C GLY A 25 1.19 2.42 4.01
N LYS A 26 2.47 2.49 4.32
CA LYS A 26 3.40 3.38 3.62
C LYS A 26 3.90 2.66 2.38
N VAL A 27 3.82 3.33 1.23
CA VAL A 27 4.38 2.83 -0.02
C VAL A 27 5.90 2.81 0.09
N LEU A 28 6.46 1.62 -0.03
CA LEU A 28 7.91 1.41 -0.07
C LEU A 28 8.42 1.47 -1.50
N ILE A 29 7.72 0.79 -2.41
CA ILE A 29 8.13 0.62 -3.80
C ILE A 29 6.89 0.69 -4.69
N VAL A 30 7.00 1.43 -5.79
CA VAL A 30 5.97 1.50 -6.83
C VAL A 30 6.42 0.67 -8.03
N ARG A 31 5.58 -0.26 -8.45
CA ARG A 31 5.74 -1.00 -9.71
C ARG A 31 4.70 -0.53 -10.71
N GLU A 32 4.80 -1.00 -11.94
CA GLU A 32 3.95 -0.56 -13.05
C GLU A 32 2.45 -0.88 -12.87
N ASN A 33 2.15 -2.03 -12.23
CA ASN A 33 0.80 -2.55 -11.99
C ASN A 33 0.45 -2.70 -10.49
N SER A 34 1.38 -2.42 -9.58
CA SER A 34 1.19 -2.65 -8.14
C SER A 34 2.14 -1.83 -7.29
N VAL A 35 1.81 -1.65 -6.02
CA VAL A 35 2.63 -0.97 -5.03
C VAL A 35 2.90 -1.91 -3.87
N ILE A 36 4.14 -1.91 -3.37
CA ILE A 36 4.51 -2.62 -2.15
C ILE A 36 4.37 -1.66 -1.00
N VAL A 37 3.56 -2.03 -0.01
CA VAL A 37 3.30 -1.18 1.14
C VAL A 37 3.52 -1.91 2.44
N GLU A 38 4.01 -1.19 3.42
CA GLU A 38 4.17 -1.68 4.79
C GLU A 38 2.97 -1.24 5.62
N ILE A 39 2.16 -2.20 6.06
CA ILE A 39 0.92 -1.97 6.82
C ILE A 39 1.10 -2.09 8.33
N GLY A 40 2.33 -2.32 8.78
CA GLY A 40 2.66 -2.44 10.19
C GLY A 40 3.80 -3.42 10.44
N HIS A 41 4.05 -3.70 11.71
CA HIS A 41 5.11 -4.60 12.16
C HIS A 41 4.48 -5.68 13.06
N ASN A 42 4.74 -6.96 12.77
CA ASN A 42 4.19 -8.04 13.55
C ASN A 42 5.04 -8.26 14.80
N LYS A 43 4.58 -7.76 15.96
CA LYS A 43 5.27 -7.89 17.26
C LYS A 43 5.59 -9.34 17.66
N VAL A 44 4.87 -10.33 17.11
CA VAL A 44 5.08 -11.75 17.43
C VAL A 44 6.27 -12.33 16.67
N ARG A 45 6.56 -11.83 15.46
CA ARG A 45 7.59 -12.37 14.58
C ARG A 45 8.77 -11.42 14.38
N ASP A 46 8.71 -10.23 14.95
CA ASP A 46 9.68 -9.14 14.73
C ASP A 46 9.84 -8.78 13.24
N GLU A 47 8.83 -9.09 12.41
CA GLU A 47 8.89 -8.92 10.97
C GLU A 47 7.94 -7.80 10.50
N PRO A 48 8.41 -6.88 9.64
CA PRO A 48 7.54 -5.89 8.99
C PRO A 48 6.53 -6.59 8.08
N ILE A 49 5.26 -6.22 8.21
CA ILE A 49 4.16 -6.75 7.41
C ILE A 49 4.10 -5.95 6.11
N LYS A 50 4.70 -6.52 5.07
CA LYS A 50 4.68 -5.97 3.71
C LYS A 50 3.60 -6.65 2.91
N THR A 51 2.86 -5.89 2.11
CA THR A 51 1.85 -6.43 1.21
C THR A 51 1.91 -5.75 -0.15
N VAL A 52 1.45 -6.47 -1.17
CA VAL A 52 1.40 -5.97 -2.55
C VAL A 52 -0.03 -5.57 -2.85
N VAL A 53 -0.24 -4.31 -3.23
CA VAL A 53 -1.57 -3.75 -3.49
C VAL A 53 -1.61 -3.25 -4.91
N ASN A 54 -2.68 -3.56 -5.63
CA ASN A 54 -2.87 -3.09 -6.99
C ASN A 54 -3.33 -1.62 -6.97
N HIS A 55 -2.98 -0.83 -8.00
CA HIS A 55 -3.40 0.57 -8.14
C HIS A 55 -4.91 0.80 -8.08
N LYS A 56 -5.71 -0.24 -8.35
CA LYS A 56 -7.17 -0.18 -8.27
C LYS A 56 -7.73 -0.42 -6.86
N ASN A 57 -6.95 -0.99 -5.96
CA ASN A 57 -7.41 -1.49 -4.65
C ASN A 57 -6.86 -0.68 -3.46
N TYR A 58 -6.37 0.54 -3.70
CA TYR A 58 -5.99 1.47 -2.63
C TYR A 58 -6.47 2.89 -2.91
N LYS A 59 -6.48 3.71 -1.87
CA LYS A 59 -6.65 5.16 -1.95
C LYS A 59 -5.46 5.85 -1.31
N ILE A 60 -4.97 6.92 -1.95
CA ILE A 60 -3.94 7.79 -1.37
C ILE A 60 -4.60 8.65 -0.29
N VAL A 61 -3.97 8.77 0.88
CA VAL A 61 -4.48 9.52 2.05
C VAL A 61 -3.52 10.61 2.48
#